data_AF-A0A7Z7N0X5-F1
#
_entry.id   AF-A0A7Z7N0X5-F1
#
_cell.length_a   1.000
_cell.length_b   1.000
_cell.length_c   1.000
_cell.angle_alpha   90.00
_cell.angle_beta   90.00
_cell.angle_gamma   90.00
#
_symmetry.space_group_name_H-M   'P 1'
#
loop_
_entity.id
_entity.type
_entity.pdbx_description
1 polymer ?
#
loop_
_entity_poly.entity_id
_entity_poly.type
_entity_poly.pdbx_seq_one_letter_code
_entity_poly.pdbx_strand_id
1 'polypeptide(L)'
;MAYSCSDFADDVLNDLAAKGWLESALVAPDDPQAQADAVLTAIADANGTLQLAANAKQFHAELLDGVETLTGISEEHGAGALAHVVYLQMAILKGTSIELSSQEARSLAFIRRLPSGERWWKHVAEVE
;
A
#
# COMPACT_ATOMS: atom_id res chain seq x y z
N MET A 1 36.24 -1.04 25.48
CA MET A 1 35.69 -2.17 24.70
C MET A 1 35.63 -1.74 23.25
N ALA A 2 36.06 -2.60 22.32
CA ALA A 2 35.93 -2.33 20.90
C ALA A 2 34.54 -2.80 20.43
N TYR A 3 33.89 -1.99 19.61
CA TYR A 3 32.61 -2.35 18.99
C TYR A 3 32.81 -3.56 18.07
N SER A 4 31.98 -4.57 18.23
CA SER A 4 32.10 -5.88 17.59
C SER A 4 30.99 -6.10 16.55
N CYS A 5 31.12 -7.14 15.74
CA CYS A 5 30.09 -7.50 14.76
C CYS A 5 28.78 -7.94 15.43
N SER A 6 28.83 -8.51 16.65
CA SER A 6 27.63 -8.84 17.41
C SER A 6 26.93 -7.57 17.92
N ASP A 7 27.68 -6.56 18.37
CA ASP A 7 27.08 -5.28 18.78
C ASP A 7 26.32 -4.64 17.61
N PHE A 8 26.90 -4.68 16.40
CA PHE A 8 26.23 -4.21 15.18
C PHE A 8 24.96 -5.01 14.85
N ALA A 9 25.02 -6.33 14.91
CA ALA A 9 23.86 -7.18 14.64
C ALA A 9 22.73 -6.89 15.63
N ASP A 10 23.03 -6.81 16.93
CA ASP A 10 22.08 -6.50 17.98
C ASP A 10 21.45 -5.12 17.77
N ASP A 11 22.24 -4.09 17.45
CA ASP A 11 21.73 -2.73 17.20
C ASP A 11 20.75 -2.69 16.02
N VAL A 12 21.07 -3.37 14.92
CA VAL A 12 20.20 -3.45 13.74
C VAL A 12 18.89 -4.20 14.06
N LEU A 13 18.98 -5.35 14.72
CA LEU A 13 17.81 -6.14 15.10
C LEU A 13 16.90 -5.36 16.06
N ASN A 14 17.49 -4.67 17.03
CA ASN A 14 16.77 -3.86 18.00
C ASN A 14 16.08 -2.65 17.35
N ASP A 15 16.74 -1.95 16.42
CA ASP A 15 16.13 -0.81 15.71
C ASP A 15 14.96 -1.26 14.82
N LEU A 16 15.12 -2.38 14.11
CA LEU A 16 14.04 -2.94 13.28
C LEU A 16 12.86 -3.43 14.11
N ALA A 17 13.12 -4.04 15.27
CA ALA A 17 12.08 -4.42 16.21
C ALA A 17 11.37 -3.19 16.80
N ALA A 18 12.11 -2.13 17.14
CA ALA A 18 11.54 -0.88 17.63
C ALA A 18 10.64 -0.17 16.60
N LYS A 19 10.91 -0.35 15.31
CA LYS A 19 10.03 0.11 14.22
C LYS A 19 8.85 -0.83 13.94
N GLY A 20 8.78 -1.97 14.61
CA GLY A 20 7.76 -3.00 14.39
C GLY A 20 7.93 -3.75 13.07
N TRP A 21 9.12 -3.71 12.45
CA TRP A 21 9.40 -4.41 11.19
C TRP A 21 9.84 -5.86 11.44
N LEU A 22 10.32 -6.14 12.65
CA LEU A 22 10.65 -7.49 13.10
C LEU A 22 9.96 -7.78 14.42
N GLU A 23 9.43 -8.99 14.55
CA GLU A 23 9.06 -9.54 15.85
C GLU A 23 10.31 -10.14 16.49
N SER A 24 10.86 -9.45 17.49
CA SER A 24 12.10 -9.86 18.18
C SER A 24 12.03 -11.27 18.79
N ALA A 25 10.82 -11.78 19.07
CA ALA A 25 10.60 -13.13 19.58
C ALA A 25 10.89 -14.25 18.55
N LEU A 26 10.97 -13.93 17.25
CA LEU A 26 11.13 -14.91 16.18
C LEU A 26 12.58 -15.09 15.71
N VAL A 27 13.50 -14.28 16.22
CA VAL A 27 14.90 -14.27 15.78
C VAL A 27 15.76 -15.06 16.77
N ALA A 28 16.35 -16.17 16.33
CA ALA A 28 17.26 -16.95 17.17
C ALA A 28 18.55 -16.13 17.46
N PRO A 29 18.94 -15.94 18.73
CA PRO A 29 20.04 -15.04 19.11
C PRO A 29 21.42 -15.54 18.65
N ASP A 30 21.57 -16.85 18.44
CA ASP A 30 22.85 -17.48 18.07
C ASP A 30 22.88 -17.99 16.61
N ASP A 31 21.98 -17.50 15.76
CA ASP A 31 21.92 -17.87 14.34
C ASP A 31 22.02 -16.63 13.44
N PRO A 32 23.24 -16.21 13.08
CA PRO A 32 23.46 -15.05 12.21
C PRO A 32 22.83 -15.18 10.83
N GLN A 33 22.65 -16.41 10.32
CA GLN A 33 22.02 -16.63 9.03
C GLN A 33 20.52 -16.39 9.13
N ALA A 34 19.86 -16.97 10.14
CA ALA A 34 18.43 -16.72 10.38
C ALA A 34 18.14 -15.24 10.69
N GLN A 35 19.04 -14.56 11.41
CA GLN A 35 18.98 -13.11 11.63
C GLN A 35 19.03 -12.33 10.32
N ALA A 36 19.99 -12.64 9.45
CA ALA A 36 20.13 -11.98 8.16
C ALA A 36 18.89 -12.20 7.27
N ASP A 37 18.39 -13.44 7.20
CA ASP A 37 17.20 -13.77 6.41
C ASP A 37 15.97 -13.00 6.92
N ALA A 38 15.77 -12.93 8.24
CA ALA A 38 14.67 -12.17 8.85
C ALA A 38 14.76 -10.68 8.51
N VAL A 39 15.94 -10.07 8.63
CA VAL A 39 16.16 -8.65 8.28
C VAL A 39 15.86 -8.39 6.80
N LEU A 40 16.33 -9.25 5.90
CA LEU A 40 16.09 -9.09 4.46
C LEU A 40 14.60 -9.22 4.12
N THR A 41 13.88 -10.15 4.74
CA THR A 41 12.43 -10.27 4.61
C THR A 41 11.72 -9.01 5.11
N ALA A 42 12.08 -8.53 6.31
CA ALA A 42 11.47 -7.32 6.88
C ALA A 42 11.68 -6.08 5.99
N ILE A 43 12.88 -5.91 5.42
CA ILE A 43 13.16 -4.84 4.45
C ILE A 43 12.32 -5.00 3.19
N ALA A 44 12.18 -6.22 2.66
CA ALA A 44 11.37 -6.48 1.47
C ALA A 44 9.88 -6.14 1.71
N ASP A 45 9.33 -6.54 2.86
CA ASP A 45 7.95 -6.28 3.25
C ASP A 45 7.71 -4.77 3.50
N ALA A 46 8.64 -4.11 4.18
CA ALA A 46 8.61 -2.66 4.38
C ALA A 46 8.65 -1.91 3.04
N ASN A 47 9.52 -2.32 2.12
CA ASN A 47 9.58 -1.74 0.78
C ASN A 47 8.26 -1.94 0.03
N GLY A 48 7.66 -3.14 0.08
CA GLY A 48 6.34 -3.41 -0.50
C GLY A 48 5.27 -2.48 0.05
N THR A 49 5.22 -2.32 1.38
CA THR A 49 4.27 -1.44 2.07
C THR A 49 4.45 0.04 1.68
N LEU A 50 5.71 0.51 1.60
CA LEU A 50 6.04 1.87 1.18
C LEU A 50 5.62 2.14 -0.27
N GLN A 51 5.80 1.16 -1.17
CA GLN A 51 5.34 1.26 -2.56
C GLN A 51 3.81 1.36 -2.64
N LEU A 52 3.06 0.58 -1.85
CA LEU A 52 1.60 0.67 -1.81
C LEU A 52 1.12 2.03 -1.27
N ALA A 53 1.77 2.56 -0.23
CA ALA A 53 1.48 3.88 0.29
C ALA A 53 1.79 4.99 -0.74
N ALA A 54 2.91 4.88 -1.46
CA ALA A 54 3.26 5.80 -2.53
C ALA A 54 2.23 5.76 -3.68
N ASN A 55 1.77 4.56 -4.06
CA ASN A 55 0.73 4.37 -5.06
C ASN A 55 -0.60 5.00 -4.63
N ALA A 56 -1.06 4.77 -3.40
CA ALA A 56 -2.29 5.36 -2.89
C ALA A 56 -2.22 6.90 -2.84
N LYS A 57 -1.06 7.45 -2.45
CA LYS A 57 -0.80 8.89 -2.50
C LYS A 57 -0.85 9.43 -3.93
N GLN A 58 -0.23 8.74 -4.89
CA GLN A 58 -0.25 9.14 -6.29
C GLN A 58 -1.66 9.09 -6.87
N PHE A 59 -2.43 8.04 -6.58
CA PHE A 59 -3.84 7.95 -6.97
C PHE A 59 -4.64 9.14 -6.47
N HIS A 60 -4.50 9.50 -5.19
CA HIS A 60 -5.21 10.64 -4.61
C HIS A 60 -4.82 11.97 -5.27
N ALA A 61 -3.53 12.17 -5.56
CA ALA A 61 -3.06 13.36 -6.27
C ALA A 61 -3.62 13.45 -7.69
N GLU A 62 -3.54 12.36 -8.47
CA GLU A 62 -4.11 12.30 -9.82
C GLU A 62 -5.62 12.52 -9.83
N LEU A 63 -6.33 12.01 -8.81
CA LEU A 63 -7.76 12.25 -8.64
C LEU A 63 -8.05 13.74 -8.42
N LEU A 64 -7.37 14.39 -7.47
CA LEU A 64 -7.57 15.81 -7.17
C LEU A 64 -7.19 16.73 -8.33
N ASP A 65 -6.24 16.34 -9.16
CA ASP A 65 -5.90 17.07 -10.40
C ASP A 65 -6.94 16.82 -11.51
N GLY A 66 -7.61 15.67 -11.49
CA GLY A 66 -8.58 15.23 -12.48
C GLY A 66 -10.03 15.66 -12.21
N VAL A 67 -10.34 16.13 -11.00
CA VAL A 67 -11.67 16.60 -10.60
C VAL A 67 -11.59 17.98 -9.95
N GLU A 68 -12.57 18.84 -10.20
CA GLU A 68 -12.57 20.19 -9.60
C GLU A 68 -12.76 20.14 -8.07
N THR A 69 -13.62 19.22 -7.59
CA THR A 69 -13.84 18.93 -6.17
C THR A 69 -14.17 17.47 -5.94
N LEU A 70 -13.91 16.94 -4.74
CA LEU A 70 -14.35 15.59 -4.38
C LEU A 70 -15.89 15.43 -4.41
N THR A 71 -16.63 16.50 -4.11
CA THR A 71 -18.09 16.54 -4.24
C THR A 71 -18.53 16.49 -5.70
N GLY A 72 -17.76 17.05 -6.62
CA GLY A 72 -17.99 16.97 -8.07
C GLY A 72 -18.06 15.53 -8.59
N ILE A 73 -17.31 14.59 -7.97
CA ILE A 73 -17.44 13.15 -8.28
C ILE A 73 -18.87 12.66 -8.00
N SER A 74 -19.46 13.07 -6.88
CA SER A 74 -20.84 12.70 -6.55
C SER A 74 -21.86 13.35 -7.48
N GLU A 75 -21.59 14.57 -7.93
CA GLU A 75 -22.48 15.32 -8.82
C GLU A 75 -22.46 14.76 -10.25
N GLU A 76 -21.28 14.39 -10.76
CA GLU A 76 -21.09 13.89 -12.13
C GLU A 76 -21.31 12.38 -12.26
N HIS A 77 -20.95 11.60 -11.24
CA HIS A 77 -20.91 10.13 -11.29
C HIS A 77 -21.78 9.45 -10.22
N GLY A 78 -22.41 10.24 -9.34
CA GLY A 78 -23.29 9.76 -8.27
C GLY A 78 -22.56 9.50 -6.95
N ALA A 79 -23.31 9.55 -5.84
CA ALA A 79 -22.75 9.40 -4.49
C ALA A 79 -22.02 8.06 -4.27
N GLY A 80 -22.47 6.99 -4.94
CA GLY A 80 -21.80 5.69 -4.91
C GLY A 80 -20.39 5.73 -5.49
N ALA A 81 -20.15 6.52 -6.54
CA ALA A 81 -18.83 6.65 -7.15
C ALA A 81 -17.83 7.28 -6.17
N LEU A 82 -18.24 8.31 -5.41
CA LEU A 82 -17.39 8.91 -4.37
C LEU A 82 -17.00 7.89 -3.30
N ALA A 83 -17.95 7.08 -2.82
CA ALA A 83 -17.65 6.01 -1.86
C ALA A 83 -16.67 4.98 -2.44
N HIS A 84 -16.89 4.53 -3.67
CA HIS A 84 -16.00 3.57 -4.33
C HIS A 84 -14.60 4.12 -4.58
N VAL A 85 -14.44 5.42 -4.85
CA VAL A 85 -13.11 6.06 -4.94
C VAL A 85 -12.35 5.94 -3.61
N VAL A 86 -13.02 6.18 -2.48
CA VAL A 86 -12.39 6.03 -1.15
C VAL A 86 -12.03 4.57 -0.88
N TYR A 87 -12.90 3.62 -1.23
CA TYR A 87 -12.60 2.19 -1.11
C TYR A 87 -11.45 1.77 -2.03
N LEU A 88 -11.39 2.28 -3.25
CA LEU A 88 -10.31 2.02 -4.20
C LEU A 88 -8.97 2.53 -3.67
N GLN A 89 -8.92 3.75 -3.11
CA GLN A 89 -7.71 4.27 -2.47
C GLN A 89 -7.23 3.36 -1.33
N MET A 90 -8.16 2.86 -0.51
CA MET A 90 -7.83 1.91 0.56
C MET A 90 -7.39 0.55 0.04
N ALA A 91 -7.96 0.07 -1.07
CA ALA A 91 -7.56 -1.16 -1.71
C ALA A 91 -6.14 -1.06 -2.28
N ILE A 92 -5.81 0.06 -2.94
CA ILE A 92 -4.44 0.36 -3.40
C ILE A 92 -3.47 0.38 -2.21
N LEU A 93 -3.83 1.07 -1.12
CA LEU A 93 -2.99 1.15 0.08
C LEU A 93 -2.71 -0.22 0.71
N LYS A 94 -3.69 -1.13 0.67
CA LYS A 94 -3.59 -2.48 1.23
C LYS A 94 -3.08 -3.53 0.24
N GLY A 95 -2.90 -3.17 -1.04
CA GLY A 95 -2.58 -4.13 -2.09
C GLY A 95 -3.71 -5.12 -2.40
N THR A 96 -4.96 -4.75 -2.10
CA THR A 96 -6.17 -5.58 -2.35
C THR A 96 -6.99 -5.00 -3.51
N SER A 97 -8.16 -5.59 -3.79
CA SER A 97 -9.11 -5.10 -4.78
C SER A 97 -10.48 -4.80 -4.17
N ILE A 98 -11.26 -3.94 -4.83
CA ILE A 98 -12.68 -3.77 -4.58
C ILE A 98 -13.49 -4.59 -5.59
N GLU A 99 -14.63 -5.11 -5.16
CA GLU A 99 -15.58 -5.79 -6.04
C GLU A 99 -16.72 -4.84 -6.40
N LEU A 100 -17.05 -4.75 -7.68
CA LEU A 100 -18.09 -3.87 -8.20
C LEU A 100 -18.96 -4.62 -9.20
N SER A 101 -20.27 -4.40 -9.17
CA SER A 101 -21.14 -4.78 -10.28
C SER A 101 -20.78 -4.02 -11.56
N SER A 102 -21.17 -4.52 -12.74
CA SER A 102 -20.94 -3.80 -14.00
C SER A 102 -21.59 -2.41 -14.06
N GLN A 103 -22.63 -2.15 -13.26
CA GLN A 103 -23.20 -0.81 -13.16
C GLN A 103 -22.29 0.13 -12.34
N GLU A 104 -21.77 -0.36 -11.21
CA GLU A 104 -20.87 0.41 -10.35
C GLU A 104 -19.52 0.65 -11.02
N ALA A 105 -18.97 -0.35 -11.71
CA ALA A 105 -17.75 -0.21 -12.49
C ALA A 105 -17.89 0.88 -13.58
N ARG A 106 -19.05 0.96 -14.25
CA ARG A 106 -19.33 2.04 -15.21
C ARG A 106 -19.29 3.43 -14.56
N SER A 107 -19.79 3.58 -13.34
CA SER A 107 -19.73 4.85 -12.60
C SER A 107 -18.30 5.29 -12.25
N LEU A 108 -17.36 4.33 -12.16
CA LEU A 108 -15.95 4.57 -11.87
C LEU A 108 -15.06 4.64 -13.13
N ALA A 109 -15.61 4.45 -14.33
CA ALA A 109 -14.83 4.35 -15.56
C ALA A 109 -13.94 5.58 -15.85
N PHE A 110 -14.27 6.74 -15.27
CA PHE A 110 -13.44 7.94 -15.36
C PHE A 110 -12.03 7.75 -14.77
N ILE A 111 -11.84 6.85 -13.81
CA ILE A 111 -10.53 6.52 -13.21
C ILE A 111 -9.54 6.04 -14.26
N ARG A 112 -10.00 5.31 -15.30
CA ARG A 112 -9.13 4.85 -16.40
C ARG A 112 -8.53 6.02 -17.21
N ARG A 113 -9.12 7.21 -17.14
CA ARG A 113 -8.63 8.42 -17.83
C ARG A 113 -7.57 9.18 -17.03
N LEU A 114 -7.33 8.82 -15.77
CA LEU A 114 -6.25 9.38 -14.97
C LEU A 114 -4.88 9.02 -15.59
N PRO A 115 -3.80 9.78 -15.31
CA PRO A 115 -2.48 9.50 -15.85
C PRO A 115 -2.00 8.06 -15.64
N SER A 116 -2.32 7.46 -14.49
CA SER A 116 -2.02 6.06 -14.18
C SER A 116 -3.28 5.18 -14.10
N GLY A 117 -4.36 5.55 -14.77
CA GLY A 117 -5.68 4.95 -14.62
C GLY A 117 -5.72 3.43 -14.75
N GLU A 118 -5.03 2.87 -15.75
CA GLU A 118 -4.95 1.41 -15.94
C GLU A 118 -4.22 0.68 -14.81
N ARG A 119 -3.28 1.34 -14.12
CA ARG A 119 -2.63 0.78 -12.94
C ARG A 119 -3.62 0.71 -11.77
N TRP A 120 -4.40 1.76 -11.56
CA TRP A 120 -5.41 1.82 -10.51
C TRP A 120 -6.55 0.83 -10.76
N TRP A 121 -6.93 0.66 -12.02
CA TRP A 121 -8.00 -0.28 -12.40
C TRP A 121 -7.68 -1.74 -12.09
N LYS A 122 -6.41 -2.12 -11.92
CA LYS A 122 -6.04 -3.48 -11.47
C LYS A 122 -6.59 -3.83 -10.09
N HIS A 123 -6.94 -2.82 -9.28
CA HIS A 123 -7.55 -2.98 -7.96
C HIS A 123 -9.08 -3.02 -8.03
N VAL A 124 -9.68 -3.14 -9.21
CA VAL A 124 -11.12 -3.31 -9.42
C VAL A 124 -11.39 -4.69 -10.00
N ALA A 125 -12.22 -5.47 -9.34
CA ALA A 125 -12.75 -6.73 -9.83
C ALA A 125 -14.24 -6.55 -10.14
N GLU A 126 -14.64 -6.87 -11.38
CA GLU A 126 -16.06 -6.85 -11.75
C GLU A 126 -16.71 -8.17 -11.36
N VAL A 127 -17.86 -8.09 -10.68
CA VAL A 127 -18.69 -9.24 -10.30
C VAL A 127 -20.04 -9.15 -11.01
N GLU A 128 -20.58 -10.30 -11.42
CA GLU A 128 -21.88 -10.42 -12.11
C GLU A 128 -23.08 -10.31 -11.16
#